data_AF-A0A4Q2RL15-F1
#
_entry.id   AF-A0A4Q2RL15-F1
#
_cell.length_a   1.000
_cell.length_b   1.000
_cell.length_c   1.000
_cell.angle_alpha   90.00
_cell.angle_beta   90.00
_cell.angle_gamma   90.00
#
_symmetry.space_group_name_H-M   'P 1'
#
loop_
_entity.id
_entity.type
_entity.pdbx_description
1 polymer ?
#
loop_
_entity_poly.entity_id
_entity_poly.type
_entity_poly.pdbx_seq_one_letter_code
_entity_poly.pdbx_strand_id
1 'polypeptide(L)'
;MMGLLIGLATGGLLGGAAVMLAYELRRHRSTPAEELTDDDRDVIEQQFAAHSDSMRRQVSEFADKLAGGDPLLRERLRRFEAGDVA
;
A
#
# COMPACT_ATOMS: atom_id res chain seq x y z
N MET A 1 -16.75 15.97 -48.79
CA MET A 1 -16.52 16.13 -47.33
C MET A 1 -16.82 14.88 -46.49
N MET A 2 -17.72 13.96 -46.89
CA MET A 2 -18.02 12.72 -46.12
C MET A 2 -16.86 11.71 -46.04
N GLY A 3 -16.00 11.60 -47.07
CA GLY A 3 -14.89 10.62 -47.08
C GLY A 3 -13.75 10.92 -46.11
N LEU A 4 -13.51 12.19 -45.79
CA LEU A 4 -12.45 12.61 -44.85
C LEU A 4 -12.81 12.21 -43.40
N LEU A 5 -14.09 12.29 -43.04
CA LEU A 5 -14.58 11.92 -41.71
C LEU A 5 -14.55 10.41 -41.49
N ILE A 6 -14.82 9.61 -42.52
CA ILE A 6 -14.73 8.13 -42.45
C ILE A 6 -13.28 7.67 -42.31
N GLY A 7 -12.33 8.31 -43.01
CA GLY A 7 -10.90 8.03 -42.90
C GLY A 7 -10.32 8.42 -41.53
N LEU A 8 -10.80 9.53 -40.95
CA LEU A 8 -10.37 10.00 -39.63
C LEU A 8 -10.97 9.16 -38.49
N ALA A 9 -12.21 8.70 -38.64
CA ALA A 9 -12.85 7.78 -37.70
C ALA A 9 -12.20 6.38 -37.72
N THR A 10 -11.87 5.84 -38.91
CA THR A 10 -11.18 4.55 -39.03
C THR A 10 -9.71 4.62 -38.59
N GLY A 11 -9.00 5.71 -38.92
CA GLY A 11 -7.63 5.95 -38.43
C GLY A 11 -7.55 6.17 -36.92
N GLY A 12 -8.54 6.87 -36.33
CA GLY A 12 -8.65 7.06 -34.89
C GLY A 12 -8.96 5.78 -34.12
N LEU A 13 -9.84 4.92 -34.66
CA LEU A 13 -10.15 3.62 -34.06
C LEU A 13 -8.97 2.65 -34.15
N LEU A 14 -8.27 2.60 -35.29
CA LEU A 14 -7.09 1.75 -35.46
C LEU A 14 -5.89 2.24 -34.63
N GLY A 15 -5.69 3.56 -34.55
CA GLY A 15 -4.65 4.17 -33.71
C GLY A 15 -4.92 3.98 -32.21
N GLY A 16 -6.18 4.16 -31.78
CA GLY A 16 -6.60 3.92 -30.40
C GLY A 16 -6.47 2.46 -29.99
N ALA A 17 -6.84 1.53 -30.87
CA ALA A 17 -6.65 0.10 -30.64
C ALA A 17 -5.17 -0.26 -30.52
N ALA A 18 -4.30 0.27 -31.39
CA ALA A 18 -2.85 0.03 -31.33
C ALA A 18 -2.23 0.57 -30.03
N VAL A 19 -2.64 1.74 -29.56
CA VAL A 19 -2.18 2.33 -28.29
C VAL A 19 -2.67 1.50 -27.10
N MET A 20 -3.92 1.06 -27.11
CA MET A 20 -4.46 0.19 -26.06
C MET A 20 -3.73 -1.16 -26.02
N LEU A 21 -3.46 -1.76 -27.18
CA LEU A 21 -2.74 -3.03 -27.29
C LEU A 21 -1.27 -2.89 -26.86
N ALA A 22 -0.61 -1.77 -27.20
CA ALA A 22 0.73 -1.47 -26.73
C ALA A 22 0.78 -1.21 -25.21
N TYR A 23 -0.24 -0.57 -24.65
CA TYR A 23 -0.38 -0.35 -23.20
C TYR A 23 -0.60 -1.67 -22.46
N GLU A 24 -1.52 -2.52 -22.94
CA GLU A 24 -1.75 -3.87 -22.43
C GLU A 24 -0.50 -4.74 -22.53
N LEU A 25 0.21 -4.73 -23.66
CA LEU A 25 1.48 -5.43 -23.83
C LEU A 25 2.57 -4.92 -22.88
N ARG A 26 2.60 -3.63 -22.57
CA ARG A 26 3.54 -3.05 -21.60
C ARG A 26 3.16 -3.39 -20.17
N ARG A 27 1.87 -3.50 -19.86
CA ARG A 27 1.33 -3.90 -18.55
C ARG A 27 1.50 -5.39 -18.29
N HIS A 28 1.38 -6.21 -19.33
CA HIS A 28 1.57 -7.67 -19.30
C HIS A 28 3.01 -8.11 -19.59
N ARG A 29 3.91 -7.19 -19.95
CA ARG A 29 5.33 -7.36 -19.65
C ARG A 29 5.46 -7.27 -18.15
N SER A 30 5.16 -8.39 -17.50
CA SER A 30 5.53 -8.70 -16.15
C SER A 30 6.96 -8.19 -15.98
N THR A 31 7.13 -7.16 -15.14
CA THR A 31 8.41 -6.96 -14.50
C THR A 31 8.80 -8.35 -14.00
N PRO A 32 9.93 -8.93 -14.44
CA PRO A 32 10.36 -10.20 -13.85
C PRO A 32 10.30 -9.97 -12.33
N ALA A 33 9.60 -10.86 -11.62
CA ALA A 33 9.54 -10.76 -10.18
C ALA A 33 11.00 -10.81 -9.72
N GLU A 34 11.52 -9.67 -9.29
CA GLU A 34 12.87 -9.58 -8.79
C GLU A 34 12.87 -10.43 -7.52
N GLU A 35 13.62 -11.52 -7.56
CA GLU A 35 13.69 -12.46 -6.45
C GLU A 35 14.36 -11.72 -5.30
N LEU A 36 13.61 -11.53 -4.20
CA LEU A 36 14.13 -10.84 -3.02
C LEU A 36 15.38 -11.57 -2.54
N THR A 37 16.49 -10.86 -2.54
CA THR A 37 17.74 -11.35 -1.97
C THR A 37 17.60 -11.48 -0.46
N ASP A 38 18.52 -12.21 0.18
CA ASP A 38 18.54 -12.30 1.64
C ASP A 38 18.76 -10.92 2.29
N ASP A 39 19.58 -10.07 1.66
CA ASP A 39 19.79 -8.68 2.10
C ASP A 39 18.49 -7.86 2.04
N ASP A 40 17.67 -8.03 1.00
CA ASP A 40 16.36 -7.36 0.90
C ASP A 40 15.42 -7.81 2.01
N ARG A 41 15.45 -9.10 2.37
CA ARG A 41 14.62 -9.66 3.44
C ARG A 41 15.01 -9.09 4.80
N ASP A 42 16.30 -9.00 5.08
CA ASP A 42 16.82 -8.43 6.33
C ASP A 42 16.45 -6.95 6.47
N VAL A 43 16.53 -6.17 5.38
CA VAL A 43 16.13 -4.76 5.37
C VAL A 43 14.63 -4.62 5.62
N ILE A 44 13.81 -5.45 4.97
CA ILE A 44 12.36 -5.46 5.15
C ILE A 44 12.02 -5.83 6.60
N GLU A 45 12.67 -6.85 7.17
CA GLU A 45 12.45 -7.26 8.57
C GLU A 45 12.75 -6.11 9.54
N GLN A 46 13.88 -5.43 9.36
CA GLN A 46 14.24 -4.27 10.17
C GLN A 46 13.22 -3.12 10.05
N GLN A 47 12.73 -2.85 8.84
CA GLN A 47 11.70 -1.84 8.61
C GLN A 47 10.37 -2.21 9.28
N PHE A 48 9.96 -3.48 9.19
CA PHE A 48 8.76 -3.97 9.85
C PHE A 48 8.88 -3.91 11.38
N ALA A 49 10.04 -4.27 11.94
CA ALA A 49 10.29 -4.16 13.37
C ALA A 49 10.19 -2.69 13.83
N ALA A 50 10.89 -1.78 13.15
CA ALA A 50 10.85 -0.35 13.46
C ALA A 50 9.45 0.25 13.33
N HIS A 51 8.69 -0.16 12.31
CA HIS A 51 7.30 0.24 12.12
C HIS A 51 6.40 -0.28 13.25
N SER A 52 6.56 -1.55 13.63
CA SER A 52 5.78 -2.16 14.71
C SER A 52 6.01 -1.45 16.05
N ASP A 53 7.25 -1.08 16.36
CA ASP A 53 7.58 -0.32 17.56
C ASP A 53 7.08 1.13 17.50
N SER A 54 7.05 1.74 16.32
CA SER A 54 6.41 3.04 16.12
C SER A 54 4.91 2.96 16.39
N MET A 55 4.22 1.95 15.86
CA MET A 55 2.79 1.73 16.06
C MET A 55 2.46 1.49 17.54
N ARG A 56 3.25 0.66 18.24
CA ARG A 56 3.09 0.44 19.69
C ARG A 56 3.19 1.75 20.49
N ARG A 57 4.16 2.60 20.15
CA ARG A 57 4.31 3.92 20.80
C ARG A 57 3.11 4.82 20.55
N GLN A 58 2.63 4.89 19.31
CA GLN A 58 1.44 5.69 18.98
C GLN A 58 0.21 5.23 19.75
N VAL A 59 -0.03 3.91 19.83
CA VAL A 59 -1.14 3.36 20.62
C VAL A 59 -1.01 3.75 22.09
N SER A 60 0.19 3.62 22.67
CA SER A 60 0.45 4.05 24.05
C SER A 60 0.17 5.53 24.27
N GLU A 61 0.59 6.40 23.36
CA GLU A 61 0.31 7.85 23.47
C GLU A 61 -1.19 8.15 23.41
N PHE A 62 -1.95 7.44 22.57
CA PHE A 62 -3.39 7.56 22.55
C PHE A 62 -4.03 7.05 23.85
N ALA A 63 -3.53 5.95 24.41
CA ALA A 63 -3.99 5.45 25.69
C ALA A 63 -3.69 6.42 26.85
N ASP A 64 -2.52 7.07 26.83
CA ASP A 64 -2.17 8.09 27.82
C ASP A 64 -3.11 9.30 27.72
N LYS A 65 -3.41 9.75 26.49
CA LYS A 65 -4.39 10.83 26.25
C LYS A 65 -5.80 10.44 26.68
N LEU A 66 -6.21 9.20 26.38
CA LEU A 66 -7.53 8.69 26.72
C LEU A 66 -7.71 8.52 28.24
N ALA A 67 -6.66 8.05 28.93
CA ALA A 67 -6.66 7.93 30.38
C ALA A 67 -6.81 9.28 31.07
N GLY A 68 -6.30 10.37 30.47
CA GLY A 68 -6.50 11.73 30.99
C GLY A 68 -5.98 11.94 32.42
N GLY A 69 -5.05 11.08 32.88
CA GLY A 69 -4.55 11.06 34.26
C GLY A 69 -5.22 10.05 35.19
N ASP A 70 -6.24 9.29 34.73
CA ASP A 70 -6.83 8.18 35.49
C ASP A 70 -5.89 6.94 35.48
N PRO A 71 -5.28 6.59 36.62
CA PRO A 71 -4.34 5.47 36.69
C PRO A 71 -5.00 4.11 36.51
N LEU A 72 -6.28 3.95 36.89
CA LEU A 72 -7.01 2.69 36.74
C LEU A 72 -7.40 2.46 35.28
N LEU A 73 -7.82 3.52 34.59
CA LEU A 73 -8.09 3.46 33.15
C LEU A 73 -6.81 3.19 32.36
N ARG A 74 -5.68 3.84 32.70
CA ARG A 74 -4.40 3.58 32.05
C ARG A 74 -3.94 2.13 32.18
N GLU A 75 -4.11 1.54 33.36
CA GLU A 75 -3.73 0.14 33.59
C GLU A 75 -4.61 -0.84 32.81
N ARG A 76 -5.90 -0.54 32.64
CA ARG A 76 -6.78 -1.33 31.76
C ARG A 76 -6.34 -1.23 30.30
N LEU A 77 -6.00 -0.04 29.82
CA LEU A 77 -5.50 0.17 28.47
C LEU A 77 -4.15 -0.51 28.24
N ARG A 78 -3.27 -0.56 29.25
CA ARG A 78 -2.00 -1.29 29.18
C ARG A 78 -2.21 -2.79 28.98
N ARG A 79 -3.17 -3.39 29.66
CA ARG A 79 -3.50 -4.82 29.47
C ARG A 79 -4.04 -5.08 28.07
N PHE A 80 -4.90 -4.19 27.57
CA PHE A 80 -5.37 -4.25 26.19
C PHE A 80 -4.22 -4.13 25.16
N GLU A 81 -3.26 -3.21 25.36
CA GLU A 81 -2.06 -3.08 24.53
C GLU A 81 -1.19 -4.35 24.51
N ALA A 82 -1.15 -5.08 25.63
CA ALA A 82 -0.45 -6.34 25.76
C ALA A 82 -1.19 -7.54 25.15
N GLY A 83 -2.40 -7.34 24.60
CA GLY A 83 -3.26 -8.41 24.10
C GLY A 83 -3.95 -9.21 25.20
N ASP A 84 -3.88 -8.75 26.45
CA ASP A 84 -4.51 -9.38 27.61
C ASP A 84 -5.96 -8.90 27.70
N VAL A 85 -6.82 -9.54 26.90
CA VAL A 85 -8.27 -9.36 26.93
C VAL A 85 -8.83 -10.40 27.89
N ALA A 86 -9.15 -9.97 29.12
CA ALA A 86 -9.94 -10.74 30.07
C ALA A 86 -11.39 -10.89 29.59
#